data_AF-A0A3N5TCR2-F1
#
_entry.id   AF-A0A3N5TCR2-F1
#
_cell.length_a   1.000
_cell.length_b   1.000
_cell.length_c   1.000
_cell.angle_alpha   90.00
_cell.angle_beta   90.00
_cell.angle_gamma   90.00
#
_symmetry.space_group_name_H-M   'P 1'
#
loop_
_entity.id
_entity.type
_entity.pdbx_description
1 polymer ?
#
loop_
_entity_poly.entity_id
_entity_poly.type
_entity_poly.pdbx_seq_one_letter_code
_entity_poly.pdbx_strand_id
1 'polypeptide(L)'
;MGREQTRGRKHLYFCLAGLIFFSFLGCAAVEKLGTIGLRGEANQHLYRSKELLALGDFEGALRENEEVLSLSLHKPPEDEALFNIGMIYAHPENPKGDPAKSLHFLNQVARDYPRSPWALKAMVWTGMIHENRRLNWRLNYLSNQVLHLQQERARGEEEREGHRSISESRQFLSQGKYEAASRMIQKVLTAFPRHPMEDEALFLAGLVHAHPGNPKKDYGKSNSYFKRLIKDYPQSLWTELAKTWSSMLQENERLNQNVEKLNQTIEKSKQVDIEIEEKRREKGK
;
A
#
# COMPACT_ATOMS: atom_id res chain seq x y z
N MET A 1 1.94 -4.66 -113.79
CA MET A 1 2.17 -5.36 -112.51
C MET A 1 3.30 -4.60 -111.81
N GLY A 2 3.26 -4.10 -110.57
CA GLY A 2 2.35 -4.19 -109.44
C GLY A 2 2.59 -2.99 -108.51
N ARG A 3 1.61 -2.73 -107.65
CA ARG A 3 1.24 -1.47 -106.98
C ARG A 3 2.16 -0.99 -105.83
N GLU A 4 2.04 0.30 -105.57
CA GLU A 4 2.53 1.10 -104.43
C GLU A 4 2.36 0.42 -103.05
N GLN A 5 3.44 0.36 -102.23
CA GLN A 5 3.40 -0.19 -100.85
C GLN A 5 4.32 0.53 -99.83
N THR A 6 4.58 1.84 -99.96
CA THR A 6 5.45 2.55 -98.99
C THR A 6 4.71 3.47 -98.00
N ARG A 7 3.41 3.73 -98.20
CA ARG A 7 2.60 4.59 -97.31
C ARG A 7 2.02 3.86 -96.10
N GLY A 8 1.70 2.57 -96.24
CA GLY A 8 1.08 1.75 -95.16
C GLY A 8 1.98 1.48 -93.95
N ARG A 9 3.30 1.32 -94.14
CA ARG A 9 4.24 1.00 -93.04
C ARG A 9 4.45 2.16 -92.06
N LYS A 10 4.49 3.41 -92.53
CA LYS A 10 4.67 4.59 -91.65
C LYS A 10 3.45 4.85 -90.76
N HIS A 11 2.24 4.62 -91.28
CA HIS A 11 1.00 4.71 -90.48
C HIS A 11 0.93 3.60 -89.42
N LEU A 12 1.46 2.40 -89.72
CA LEU A 12 1.50 1.29 -88.77
C LEU A 12 2.40 1.57 -87.56
N TYR A 13 3.58 2.17 -87.77
CA TYR A 13 4.46 2.60 -86.68
C TYR A 13 3.87 3.74 -85.85
N PHE A 14 3.15 4.68 -86.48
CA PHE A 14 2.48 5.77 -85.77
C PHE A 14 1.30 5.25 -84.91
N CYS A 15 0.56 4.26 -85.40
CA CYS A 15 -0.49 3.58 -84.63
C CYS A 15 0.08 2.74 -83.48
N LEU A 16 1.21 2.04 -83.68
CA LEU A 16 1.89 1.29 -82.61
C LEU A 16 2.45 2.21 -81.52
N ALA A 17 3.08 3.33 -81.89
CA ALA A 17 3.56 4.33 -80.94
C ALA A 17 2.41 5.02 -80.18
N GLY A 18 1.29 5.31 -80.87
CA GLY A 18 0.08 5.83 -80.25
C GLY A 18 -0.55 4.86 -79.26
N LEU A 19 -0.65 3.57 -79.61
CA LEU A 19 -1.18 2.53 -78.71
C LEU A 19 -0.32 2.33 -77.45
N ILE A 20 1.01 2.43 -77.58
CA ILE A 20 1.93 2.39 -76.43
C ILE A 20 1.75 3.65 -75.56
N PHE A 21 1.61 4.83 -76.16
CA PHE A 21 1.39 6.07 -75.39
C PHE A 21 0.03 6.08 -74.67
N PHE A 22 -1.03 5.57 -75.32
CA PHE A 22 -2.36 5.41 -74.71
C PHE A 22 -2.38 4.33 -73.62
N SER A 23 -1.59 3.26 -73.72
CA SER A 23 -1.51 2.25 -72.66
C SER A 23 -0.75 2.78 -71.43
N PHE A 24 0.31 3.57 -71.60
CA PHE A 24 1.01 4.22 -70.49
C PHE A 24 0.18 5.34 -69.82
N LEU A 25 -0.54 6.18 -70.59
CA LEU A 25 -1.46 7.15 -70.00
C LEU A 25 -2.66 6.48 -69.33
N GLY A 26 -3.18 5.39 -69.90
CA GLY A 26 -4.28 4.61 -69.34
C GLY A 26 -3.94 3.98 -67.99
N CYS A 27 -2.78 3.33 -67.86
CA CYS A 27 -2.32 2.76 -66.58
C CYS A 27 -2.11 3.84 -65.50
N ALA A 28 -1.46 4.96 -65.84
CA ALA A 28 -1.24 6.04 -64.89
C ALA A 28 -2.55 6.73 -64.46
N ALA A 29 -3.55 6.80 -65.33
CA ALA A 29 -4.87 7.34 -65.01
C ALA A 29 -5.69 6.40 -64.13
N VAL A 30 -5.64 5.08 -64.36
CA VAL A 30 -6.33 4.08 -63.55
C VAL A 30 -5.72 3.97 -62.15
N GLU A 31 -4.39 4.03 -62.02
CA GLU A 31 -3.70 4.07 -60.73
C GLU A 31 -4.04 5.35 -59.93
N LYS A 32 -4.11 6.50 -60.61
CA LYS A 32 -4.59 7.75 -59.99
C LYS A 32 -6.05 7.67 -59.56
N LEU A 33 -6.94 7.05 -60.33
CA LEU A 33 -8.34 6.89 -59.95
C LEU A 33 -8.50 5.96 -58.74
N GLY A 34 -7.77 4.84 -58.70
CA GLY A 34 -7.78 3.91 -57.58
C GLY A 34 -7.26 4.53 -56.27
N THR A 35 -6.19 5.32 -56.36
CA THR A 35 -5.64 6.04 -55.19
C THR A 35 -6.55 7.17 -54.68
N ILE A 36 -7.35 7.80 -55.55
CA ILE A 36 -8.38 8.77 -55.14
C ILE A 36 -9.51 8.08 -54.38
N GLY A 37 -9.94 6.89 -54.84
CA GLY A 37 -10.97 6.09 -54.16
C GLY A 37 -10.56 5.65 -52.75
N LEU A 38 -9.37 5.04 -52.62
CA LEU A 38 -8.82 4.61 -51.32
C LEU A 38 -8.63 5.78 -50.35
N ARG A 39 -8.20 6.94 -50.85
CA ARG A 39 -8.08 8.14 -50.02
C ARG A 39 -9.44 8.65 -49.54
N GLY A 40 -10.49 8.55 -50.37
CA GLY A 40 -11.86 8.89 -49.97
C GLY A 40 -12.36 8.00 -48.83
N GLU A 41 -12.14 6.69 -48.95
CA GLU A 41 -12.49 5.68 -47.96
C GLU A 41 -11.73 5.89 -46.63
N ALA A 42 -10.41 6.11 -46.70
CA ALA A 42 -9.59 6.44 -45.53
C ALA A 42 -10.09 7.70 -44.79
N ASN A 43 -10.53 8.75 -45.50
CA ASN A 43 -11.11 9.92 -44.86
C ASN A 43 -12.46 9.64 -44.18
N GLN A 44 -13.26 8.70 -44.72
CA GLN A 44 -14.52 8.30 -44.09
C GLN A 44 -14.27 7.58 -42.76
N HIS A 45 -13.30 6.66 -42.73
CA HIS A 45 -12.88 5.98 -41.50
C HIS A 45 -12.35 6.98 -40.45
N LEU A 46 -11.55 7.98 -40.85
CA LEU A 46 -11.12 9.05 -39.94
C LEU A 46 -12.28 9.83 -39.33
N TYR A 47 -13.30 10.15 -40.13
CA TYR A 47 -14.47 10.88 -39.64
C TYR A 47 -15.24 10.04 -38.60
N ARG A 48 -15.53 8.77 -38.91
CA ARG A 48 -16.20 7.85 -37.97
C ARG A 48 -15.41 7.65 -36.68
N SER A 49 -14.08 7.53 -36.78
CA SER A 49 -13.23 7.41 -35.61
C SER A 49 -13.43 8.57 -34.62
N LYS A 50 -13.51 9.80 -35.12
CA LYS A 50 -13.73 10.99 -34.29
C LYS A 50 -15.12 11.00 -33.64
N GLU A 51 -16.15 10.55 -34.36
CA GLU A 51 -17.50 10.41 -33.81
C GLU A 51 -17.53 9.37 -32.68
N LEU A 52 -16.92 8.21 -32.91
CA LEU A 52 -16.83 7.15 -31.90
C LEU A 52 -16.04 7.61 -30.67
N LEU A 53 -14.93 8.33 -30.88
CA LEU A 53 -14.16 8.91 -29.78
C LEU A 53 -15.00 9.91 -28.97
N ALA A 54 -15.79 10.77 -29.64
CA ALA A 54 -16.69 11.71 -28.97
C ALA A 54 -17.80 11.01 -28.18
N LEU A 55 -18.21 9.81 -28.60
CA LEU A 55 -19.16 8.96 -27.87
C LEU A 55 -18.49 8.13 -26.75
N GLY A 56 -17.16 8.23 -26.59
CA GLY A 56 -16.40 7.42 -25.62
C GLY A 56 -16.15 5.98 -26.08
N ASP A 57 -16.50 5.61 -27.31
CA ASP A 57 -16.15 4.31 -27.89
C ASP A 57 -14.70 4.32 -28.38
N PHE A 58 -13.77 4.20 -27.43
CA PHE A 58 -12.33 4.20 -27.70
C PHE A 58 -11.90 3.01 -28.58
N GLU A 59 -12.54 1.86 -28.44
CA GLU A 59 -12.19 0.67 -29.22
C GLU A 59 -12.67 0.80 -30.66
N GLY A 60 -13.90 1.28 -30.86
CA GLY A 60 -14.41 1.63 -32.17
C GLY A 60 -13.56 2.69 -32.85
N ALA A 61 -13.20 3.76 -32.12
CA ALA A 61 -12.33 4.80 -32.63
C ALA A 61 -10.93 4.28 -33.03
N LEU A 62 -10.36 3.35 -32.27
CA LEU A 62 -9.09 2.70 -32.62
C LEU A 62 -9.22 1.86 -33.89
N ARG A 63 -10.24 1.00 -33.98
CA ARG A 63 -10.48 0.17 -35.19
C ARG A 63 -10.62 1.00 -36.44
N GLU A 64 -11.41 2.08 -36.38
CA GLU A 64 -11.59 2.98 -37.52
C GLU A 64 -10.26 3.66 -37.91
N ASN A 65 -9.38 4.04 -36.97
CA ASN A 65 -8.06 4.57 -37.34
C ASN A 65 -7.12 3.49 -37.89
N GLU A 66 -7.21 2.23 -37.44
CA GLU A 66 -6.42 1.11 -37.96
C GLU A 66 -6.74 0.85 -39.44
N GLU A 67 -8.02 0.98 -39.83
CA GLU A 67 -8.42 0.92 -41.25
C GLU A 67 -7.84 2.08 -42.07
N VAL A 68 -7.66 3.25 -41.48
CA VAL A 68 -6.97 4.35 -42.17
C VAL A 68 -5.52 3.99 -42.45
N LEU A 69 -4.83 3.35 -41.51
CA LEU A 69 -3.45 2.89 -41.70
C LEU A 69 -3.35 1.82 -42.81
N SER A 70 -4.34 0.93 -42.91
CA SER A 70 -4.37 -0.12 -43.94
C SER A 70 -4.58 0.45 -45.36
N LEU A 71 -5.40 1.50 -45.49
CA LEU A 71 -5.78 2.10 -46.77
C LEU A 71 -4.80 3.18 -47.30
N SER A 72 -4.05 3.84 -46.42
CA SER A 72 -3.35 5.10 -46.76
C SER A 72 -1.96 4.94 -47.36
N LEU A 73 -1.35 3.74 -47.31
CA LEU A 73 -0.05 3.40 -47.93
C LEU A 73 1.06 4.44 -47.68
N HIS A 74 1.25 4.84 -46.42
CA HIS A 74 2.24 5.83 -45.97
C HIS A 74 2.06 7.25 -46.53
N LYS A 75 0.80 7.64 -46.77
CA LYS A 75 0.42 8.97 -47.25
C LYS A 75 -0.69 9.55 -46.39
N PRO A 76 -0.89 10.88 -46.41
CA PRO A 76 -2.03 11.47 -45.74
C PRO A 76 -3.35 10.85 -46.21
N PRO A 77 -4.24 10.46 -45.29
CA PRO A 77 -4.29 10.99 -43.92
C PRO A 77 -3.77 10.03 -42.81
N GLU A 78 -2.82 9.14 -43.12
CA GLU A 78 -2.20 8.23 -42.14
C GLU A 78 -1.56 8.94 -40.94
N ASP A 79 -0.94 10.09 -41.18
CA ASP A 79 -0.33 10.94 -40.17
C ASP A 79 -1.34 11.41 -39.09
N GLU A 80 -2.56 11.72 -39.52
CA GLU A 80 -3.67 12.06 -38.63
C GLU A 80 -4.18 10.84 -37.86
N ALA A 81 -4.30 9.68 -38.52
CA ALA A 81 -4.73 8.45 -37.86
C ALA A 81 -3.74 8.01 -36.77
N LEU A 82 -2.43 8.05 -37.05
CA LEU A 82 -1.38 7.77 -36.07
C LEU A 82 -1.45 8.74 -34.89
N PHE A 83 -1.68 10.03 -35.15
CA PHE A 83 -1.90 11.01 -34.09
C PHE A 83 -3.12 10.67 -33.24
N ASN A 84 -4.27 10.37 -33.87
CA ASN A 84 -5.51 10.00 -33.18
C ASN A 84 -5.35 8.74 -32.33
N ILE A 85 -4.70 7.70 -32.84
CA ILE A 85 -4.39 6.48 -32.07
C ILE A 85 -3.54 6.82 -30.85
N GLY A 86 -2.51 7.65 -31.03
CA GLY A 86 -1.68 8.15 -29.94
C GLY A 86 -2.51 8.86 -28.87
N MET A 87 -3.44 9.72 -29.28
CA MET A 87 -4.34 10.44 -28.37
C MET A 87 -5.33 9.51 -27.65
N ILE A 88 -5.90 8.51 -28.34
CA ILE A 88 -6.84 7.55 -27.74
C ILE A 88 -6.14 6.75 -26.65
N TYR A 89 -4.90 6.31 -26.86
CA TYR A 89 -4.12 5.60 -25.83
C TYR A 89 -3.71 6.50 -24.66
N ALA A 90 -3.59 7.82 -24.86
CA ALA A 90 -3.33 8.78 -23.78
C ALA A 90 -4.60 9.26 -23.06
N HIS A 91 -5.79 8.89 -23.54
CA HIS A 91 -7.04 9.41 -23.01
C HIS A 91 -7.27 8.90 -21.57
N PRO A 92 -7.50 9.79 -20.58
CA PRO A 92 -7.59 9.40 -19.17
C PRO A 92 -8.80 8.50 -18.87
N GLU A 93 -9.88 8.64 -19.64
CA GLU A 93 -11.09 7.84 -19.48
C GLU A 93 -11.06 6.53 -20.28
N ASN A 94 -10.03 6.31 -21.10
CA ASN A 94 -9.90 5.05 -21.83
C ASN A 94 -9.41 3.96 -20.86
N PRO A 95 -10.22 2.93 -20.54
CA PRO A 95 -9.81 1.87 -19.62
C PRO A 95 -8.64 1.04 -20.13
N LYS A 96 -8.45 1.01 -21.46
CA LYS A 96 -7.34 0.36 -22.16
C LYS A 96 -6.26 1.36 -22.58
N GLY A 97 -6.26 2.55 -21.98
CA GLY A 97 -5.22 3.56 -22.17
C GLY A 97 -3.85 3.00 -21.82
N ASP A 98 -2.86 3.35 -22.64
CA ASP A 98 -1.49 2.88 -22.49
C ASP A 98 -0.53 4.01 -22.90
N PRO A 99 0.08 4.71 -21.93
CA PRO A 99 1.00 5.81 -22.22
C PRO A 99 2.20 5.39 -23.06
N ALA A 100 2.63 4.12 -23.01
CA ALA A 100 3.74 3.64 -23.83
C ALA A 100 3.31 3.48 -25.30
N LYS A 101 2.12 2.93 -25.55
CA LYS A 101 1.56 2.89 -26.91
C LYS A 101 1.27 4.28 -27.45
N SER A 102 0.75 5.17 -26.62
CA SER A 102 0.55 6.57 -27.01
C SER A 102 1.85 7.20 -27.50
N LEU A 103 2.92 7.13 -26.69
CA LEU A 103 4.24 7.63 -27.05
C LEU A 103 4.78 6.97 -28.32
N HIS A 104 4.55 5.67 -28.52
CA HIS A 104 4.97 4.98 -29.73
C HIS A 104 4.37 5.61 -30.99
N PHE A 105 3.05 5.76 -31.04
CA PHE A 105 2.35 6.33 -32.20
C PHE A 105 2.65 7.83 -32.38
N LEU A 106 2.70 8.61 -31.30
CA LEU A 106 3.04 10.05 -31.39
C LEU A 106 4.48 10.28 -31.90
N ASN A 107 5.44 9.49 -31.42
CA ASN A 107 6.82 9.56 -31.93
C ASN A 107 6.91 9.10 -33.39
N GLN A 108 6.07 8.15 -33.80
CA GLN A 108 5.98 7.73 -35.19
C GLN A 108 5.54 8.88 -36.10
N VAL A 109 4.54 9.69 -35.71
CA VAL A 109 4.12 10.89 -36.47
C VAL A 109 5.30 11.85 -36.67
N ALA A 110 6.02 12.18 -35.60
CA ALA A 110 7.14 13.12 -35.66
C ALA A 110 8.31 12.61 -36.53
N ARG A 111 8.54 11.30 -36.53
CA ARG A 111 9.64 10.66 -37.27
C ARG A 111 9.31 10.47 -38.76
N ASP A 112 8.14 9.91 -39.05
CA ASP A 112 7.78 9.45 -40.39
C ASP A 112 7.09 10.58 -41.20
N TYR A 113 6.48 11.54 -40.51
CA TYR A 113 5.77 12.68 -41.12
C TYR A 113 6.23 14.05 -40.57
N PRO A 114 7.53 14.39 -40.62
CA PRO A 114 8.06 15.60 -39.97
C PRO A 114 7.51 16.93 -40.52
N ARG A 115 6.94 16.92 -41.74
CA ARG A 115 6.29 18.11 -42.35
C ARG A 115 4.76 18.14 -42.14
N SER A 116 4.19 17.14 -41.48
CA SER A 116 2.76 17.08 -41.20
C SER A 116 2.35 18.15 -40.19
N PRO A 117 1.15 18.75 -40.31
CA PRO A 117 0.58 19.61 -39.26
C PRO A 117 0.40 18.88 -37.91
N TRP A 118 0.42 17.55 -37.90
CA TRP A 118 0.31 16.73 -36.69
C TRP A 118 1.64 16.50 -35.98
N ALA A 119 2.78 16.69 -36.64
CA ALA A 119 4.10 16.42 -36.07
C ALA A 119 4.40 17.29 -34.83
N LEU A 120 4.18 18.60 -34.92
CA LEU A 120 4.41 19.51 -33.78
C LEU A 120 3.48 19.16 -32.61
N LYS A 121 2.20 18.88 -32.89
CA LYS A 121 1.23 18.47 -31.85
C LYS A 121 1.67 17.18 -31.18
N ALA A 122 2.13 16.19 -31.96
CA ALA A 122 2.61 14.92 -31.42
C ALA A 122 3.83 15.11 -30.51
N MET A 123 4.79 15.95 -30.89
CA MET A 123 5.95 16.27 -30.04
C MET A 123 5.55 16.93 -28.71
N VAL A 124 4.61 17.88 -28.75
CA VAL A 124 4.10 18.52 -27.52
C VAL A 124 3.44 17.49 -26.60
N TRP A 125 2.58 16.63 -27.14
CA TRP A 125 1.91 15.58 -26.37
C TRP A 125 2.91 14.54 -25.82
N THR A 126 3.92 14.15 -26.59
CA THR A 126 5.03 13.31 -26.10
C THR A 126 5.69 13.93 -24.88
N GLY A 127 6.04 15.22 -24.94
CA GLY A 127 6.62 15.95 -23.80
C GLY A 127 5.68 15.98 -22.59
N MET A 128 4.40 16.23 -22.81
CA MET A 128 3.39 16.26 -21.75
C MET A 128 3.21 14.89 -21.07
N ILE A 129 3.17 13.80 -21.84
CA ILE A 129 3.05 12.44 -21.31
C ILE A 129 4.31 12.08 -20.50
N HIS A 130 5.50 12.41 -20.98
CA HIS A 130 6.74 12.19 -20.22
C HIS A 130 6.74 12.95 -18.88
N GLU A 131 6.36 14.23 -18.90
CA GLU A 131 6.29 15.03 -17.67
C GLU A 131 5.23 14.50 -16.72
N ASN A 132 4.05 14.12 -17.22
CA ASN A 132 3.00 13.51 -16.40
C ASN A 132 3.48 12.22 -15.73
N ARG A 133 4.18 11.33 -16.47
CA ARG A 133 4.78 10.12 -15.90
C ARG A 133 5.83 10.45 -14.83
N ARG A 134 6.66 11.46 -15.05
CA ARG A 134 7.65 11.93 -14.06
C ARG A 134 6.99 12.45 -12.78
N LEU A 135 5.95 13.27 -12.93
CA LEU A 135 5.19 13.81 -11.80
C LEU A 135 4.47 12.72 -11.02
N ASN A 136 3.83 11.78 -11.71
CA ASN A 136 3.16 10.63 -11.07
C ASN A 136 4.15 9.77 -10.30
N TRP A 137 5.33 9.50 -10.86
CA TRP A 137 6.39 8.79 -10.14
C TRP A 137 6.81 9.54 -8.86
N ARG A 138 7.01 10.86 -8.96
CA ARG A 138 7.39 11.70 -7.81
C ARG A 138 6.30 11.75 -6.75
N LEU A 139 5.03 11.84 -7.16
CA LEU A 139 3.89 11.80 -6.24
C LEU A 139 3.84 10.48 -5.49
N ASN A 140 4.00 9.35 -6.18
CA ASN A 140 4.04 8.03 -5.55
C ASN A 140 5.22 7.90 -4.58
N TYR A 141 6.40 8.37 -4.97
CA TYR A 141 7.57 8.39 -4.10
C TYR A 141 7.33 9.21 -2.82
N LEU A 142 6.82 10.44 -2.95
CA LEU A 142 6.53 11.31 -1.81
C LEU A 142 5.41 10.74 -0.93
N SER A 143 4.37 10.15 -1.53
CA SER A 143 3.29 9.50 -0.80
C SER A 143 3.81 8.38 0.10
N ASN A 144 4.70 7.54 -0.42
CA ASN A 144 5.35 6.48 0.36
C ASN A 144 6.23 7.03 1.49
N GLN A 145 6.95 8.13 1.26
CA GLN A 145 7.74 8.80 2.30
C GLN A 145 6.87 9.39 3.41
N VAL A 146 5.75 10.05 3.05
CA VAL A 146 4.79 10.58 4.02
C VAL A 146 4.17 9.46 4.86
N LEU A 147 3.81 8.35 4.23
CA LEU A 147 3.26 7.19 4.94
C LEU A 147 4.25 6.62 5.96
N HIS A 148 5.53 6.50 5.58
CA HIS A 148 6.59 6.05 6.49
C HIS A 148 6.73 7.00 7.70
N LEU A 149 6.82 8.30 7.45
CA LEU A 149 6.93 9.30 8.52
C LEU A 149 5.71 9.32 9.44
N GLN A 150 4.50 9.10 8.91
CA GLN A 150 3.30 8.98 9.71
C GLN A 150 3.34 7.76 10.64
N GLN A 151 3.86 6.62 10.15
CA GLN A 151 4.02 5.42 10.97
C GLN A 151 5.06 5.63 12.08
N GLU A 152 6.21 6.23 11.77
CA GLU A 152 7.22 6.56 12.78
C GLU A 152 6.68 7.54 13.83
N ARG A 153 5.94 8.56 13.38
CA ARG A 153 5.29 9.51 14.28
C ARG A 153 4.28 8.82 15.19
N ALA A 154 3.43 7.95 14.64
CA ALA A 154 2.45 7.19 15.42
C ALA A 154 3.13 6.30 16.47
N ARG A 155 4.19 5.57 16.08
CA ARG A 155 5.00 4.77 17.02
C ARG A 155 5.60 5.63 18.13
N GLY A 156 6.16 6.79 17.78
CA GLY A 156 6.71 7.73 18.76
C GLY A 156 5.64 8.34 19.69
N GLU A 157 4.43 8.57 19.19
CA GLU A 157 3.30 9.04 20.00
C GLU A 157 2.80 7.96 20.95
N GLU A 158 2.68 6.70 20.48
CA GLU A 158 2.38 5.55 21.33
C GLU A 158 3.42 5.39 22.45
N GLU A 159 4.70 5.40 22.10
CA GLU A 159 5.78 5.29 23.09
C GLU A 159 5.75 6.43 24.12
N ARG A 160 5.44 7.67 23.70
CA ARG A 160 5.24 8.79 24.65
C ARG A 160 4.06 8.56 25.59
N GLU A 161 2.98 8.00 25.09
CA GLU A 161 1.80 7.65 25.91
C GLU A 161 2.11 6.50 26.89
N GLY A 162 2.94 5.53 26.49
CA GLY A 162 3.47 4.49 27.36
C GLY A 162 4.26 5.08 28.54
N HIS A 163 5.22 5.97 28.26
CA HIS A 163 5.99 6.68 29.28
C HIS A 163 5.10 7.53 30.21
N ARG A 164 4.09 8.21 29.66
CA ARG A 164 3.11 8.98 30.43
C ARG A 164 2.32 8.07 31.37
N SER A 165 1.82 6.94 30.87
CA SER A 165 1.08 5.96 31.66
C SER A 165 1.92 5.40 32.81
N ILE A 166 3.20 5.09 32.58
CA ILE A 166 4.12 4.71 33.67
C ILE A 166 4.24 5.84 34.70
N SER A 167 4.48 7.08 34.27
CA SER A 167 4.63 8.23 35.16
C SER A 167 3.38 8.50 36.01
N GLU A 168 2.20 8.45 35.39
CA GLU A 168 0.91 8.58 36.08
C GLU A 168 0.68 7.43 37.06
N SER A 169 1.06 6.20 36.70
CA SER A 169 0.91 5.07 37.61
C SER A 169 1.74 5.22 38.89
N ARG A 170 2.98 5.72 38.78
CA ARG A 170 3.81 6.05 39.95
C ARG A 170 3.18 7.14 40.80
N GLN A 171 2.65 8.19 40.17
CA GLN A 171 1.97 9.28 40.87
C GLN A 171 0.72 8.79 41.61
N PHE A 172 -0.08 7.93 40.99
CA PHE A 172 -1.25 7.34 41.63
C PHE A 172 -0.88 6.42 42.78
N LEU A 173 0.19 5.63 42.62
CA LEU A 173 0.75 4.82 43.71
C LEU A 173 1.15 5.68 44.90
N SER A 174 1.88 6.78 44.69
CA SER A 174 2.30 7.67 45.79
C SER A 174 1.12 8.37 46.48
N GLN A 175 -0.02 8.50 45.80
CA GLN A 175 -1.26 9.04 46.35
C GLN A 175 -2.16 7.96 47.00
N GLY A 176 -1.75 6.70 47.03
CA GLY A 176 -2.57 5.58 47.50
C GLY A 176 -3.77 5.25 46.59
N LYS A 177 -3.80 5.76 45.36
CA LYS A 177 -4.86 5.51 44.37
C LYS A 177 -4.56 4.24 43.57
N TYR A 178 -4.55 3.09 44.25
CA TYR A 178 -4.11 1.82 43.69
C TYR A 178 -4.85 1.40 42.41
N GLU A 179 -6.18 1.58 42.35
CA GLU A 179 -6.97 1.25 41.16
C GLU A 179 -6.61 2.10 39.93
N ALA A 180 -6.34 3.40 40.16
CA ALA A 180 -5.90 4.28 39.08
C ALA A 180 -4.51 3.88 38.59
N ALA A 181 -3.59 3.55 39.51
CA ALA A 181 -2.27 3.03 39.17
C ALA A 181 -2.35 1.72 38.37
N SER A 182 -3.13 0.73 38.84
CA SER A 182 -3.33 -0.54 38.16
C SER A 182 -3.87 -0.36 36.74
N ARG A 183 -4.82 0.57 36.54
CA ARG A 183 -5.34 0.87 35.19
C ARG A 183 -4.25 1.39 34.26
N MET A 184 -3.41 2.31 34.72
CA MET A 184 -2.32 2.86 33.89
C MET A 184 -1.24 1.81 33.60
N ILE A 185 -0.88 0.98 34.59
CA ILE A 185 0.04 -0.14 34.39
C ILE A 185 -0.52 -1.14 33.39
N GLN A 186 -1.81 -1.48 33.49
CA GLN A 186 -2.45 -2.41 32.59
C GLN A 186 -2.42 -1.91 31.14
N LYS A 187 -2.64 -0.61 30.91
CA LYS A 187 -2.50 -0.02 29.56
C LYS A 187 -1.12 -0.31 28.96
N VAL A 188 -0.06 -0.13 29.76
CA VAL A 188 1.32 -0.37 29.31
C VAL A 188 1.56 -1.85 29.03
N LEU A 189 1.14 -2.75 29.94
CA LEU A 189 1.28 -4.20 29.75
C LEU A 189 0.53 -4.73 28.52
N THR A 190 -0.59 -4.09 28.14
CA THR A 190 -1.34 -4.46 26.94
C THR A 190 -0.77 -3.87 25.65
N ALA A 191 -0.30 -2.61 25.70
CA ALA A 191 0.15 -1.89 24.51
C ALA A 191 1.61 -2.20 24.15
N PHE A 192 2.44 -2.58 25.13
CA PHE A 192 3.89 -2.73 24.95
C PHE A 192 4.43 -4.11 25.40
N PRO A 193 3.88 -5.23 24.93
CA PRO A 193 4.41 -6.55 25.26
C PRO A 193 5.84 -6.71 24.71
N ARG A 194 6.75 -7.27 25.50
CA ARG A 194 8.18 -7.47 25.16
C ARG A 194 8.99 -6.19 24.92
N HIS A 195 8.44 -5.03 25.28
CA HIS A 195 9.11 -3.74 25.18
C HIS A 195 9.87 -3.41 26.47
N PRO A 196 10.97 -2.63 26.44
CA PRO A 196 11.65 -2.12 27.64
C PRO A 196 10.82 -1.23 28.59
N MET A 197 9.52 -1.07 28.36
CA MET A 197 8.60 -0.43 29.30
C MET A 197 7.81 -1.43 30.12
N GLU A 198 7.68 -2.66 29.62
CA GLU A 198 6.94 -3.71 30.29
C GLU A 198 7.68 -4.13 31.57
N ASP A 199 9.01 -4.07 31.59
CA ASP A 199 9.79 -4.43 32.76
C ASP A 199 9.43 -3.57 33.99
N GLU A 200 9.38 -2.26 33.83
CA GLU A 200 8.94 -1.35 34.86
C GLU A 200 7.46 -1.53 35.19
N ALA A 201 6.61 -1.68 34.17
CA ALA A 201 5.18 -1.90 34.39
C ALA A 201 4.94 -3.17 35.23
N LEU A 202 5.70 -4.25 35.00
CA LEU A 202 5.66 -5.48 35.80
C LEU A 202 6.14 -5.21 37.23
N PHE A 203 7.20 -4.44 37.41
CA PHE A 203 7.68 -4.07 38.74
C PHE A 203 6.61 -3.27 39.52
N LEU A 204 6.04 -2.24 38.90
CA LEU A 204 4.98 -1.42 39.48
C LEU A 204 3.71 -2.23 39.76
N ALA A 205 3.32 -3.16 38.88
CA ALA A 205 2.21 -4.09 39.11
C ALA A 205 2.45 -4.92 40.38
N GLY A 206 3.66 -5.46 40.52
CA GLY A 206 4.11 -6.16 41.71
C GLY A 206 3.93 -5.32 42.96
N LEU A 207 4.41 -4.07 42.95
CA LEU A 207 4.29 -3.14 44.08
C LEU A 207 2.84 -2.81 44.44
N VAL A 208 1.97 -2.52 43.45
CA VAL A 208 0.56 -2.22 43.72
C VAL A 208 -0.11 -3.39 44.46
N HIS A 209 0.15 -4.62 44.01
CA HIS A 209 -0.43 -5.81 44.61
C HIS A 209 0.21 -6.22 45.94
N ALA A 210 1.44 -5.79 46.22
CA ALA A 210 2.10 -6.00 47.51
C ALA A 210 1.75 -4.92 48.56
N HIS A 211 1.19 -3.79 48.13
CA HIS A 211 1.11 -2.62 49.00
C HIS A 211 0.14 -2.87 50.18
N PRO A 212 0.57 -2.72 51.44
CA PRO A 212 -0.25 -3.04 52.61
C PRO A 212 -1.58 -2.27 52.66
N GLY A 213 -1.53 -1.00 52.23
CA GLY A 213 -2.67 -0.09 52.16
C GLY A 213 -3.63 -0.35 50.99
N ASN A 214 -3.30 -1.25 50.06
CA ASN A 214 -4.22 -1.63 48.99
C ASN A 214 -5.27 -2.62 49.54
N PRO A 215 -6.57 -2.28 49.52
CA PRO A 215 -7.62 -3.19 49.99
C PRO A 215 -7.71 -4.48 49.15
N LYS A 216 -7.26 -4.41 47.88
CA LYS A 216 -7.22 -5.54 46.94
C LYS A 216 -5.80 -6.09 46.77
N LYS A 217 -4.94 -5.93 47.79
CA LYS A 217 -3.61 -6.54 47.78
C LYS A 217 -3.72 -8.05 47.61
N ASP A 218 -2.77 -8.59 46.86
CA ASP A 218 -2.69 -10.00 46.52
C ASP A 218 -1.21 -10.34 46.37
N TYR A 219 -0.61 -10.89 47.43
CA TYR A 219 0.80 -11.23 47.46
C TYR A 219 1.16 -12.33 46.44
N GLY A 220 0.21 -13.20 46.10
CA GLY A 220 0.38 -14.22 45.07
C GLY A 220 0.52 -13.58 43.69
N LYS A 221 -0.38 -12.65 43.33
CA LYS A 221 -0.29 -11.88 42.08
C LYS A 221 0.97 -11.01 42.05
N SER A 222 1.28 -10.34 43.16
CA SER A 222 2.50 -9.55 43.27
C SER A 222 3.76 -10.37 42.95
N ASN A 223 3.91 -11.53 43.60
CA ASN A 223 5.03 -12.43 43.35
C ASN A 223 5.04 -12.96 41.91
N SER A 224 3.87 -13.17 41.29
CA SER A 224 3.79 -13.59 39.89
C SER A 224 4.36 -12.55 38.91
N TYR A 225 4.08 -11.26 39.14
CA TYR A 225 4.65 -10.16 38.34
C TYR A 225 6.17 -10.05 38.52
N PHE A 226 6.67 -10.13 39.75
CA PHE A 226 8.12 -10.11 40.00
C PHE A 226 8.83 -11.31 39.37
N LYS A 227 8.27 -12.52 39.49
CA LYS A 227 8.83 -13.71 38.83
C LYS A 227 8.87 -13.57 37.32
N ARG A 228 7.81 -13.01 36.73
CA ARG A 228 7.75 -12.74 35.28
C ARG A 228 8.83 -11.73 34.88
N LEU A 229 8.97 -10.64 35.61
CA LEU A 229 10.02 -9.64 35.39
C LEU A 229 11.44 -10.25 35.43
N ILE A 230 11.74 -11.04 36.46
CA ILE A 230 13.05 -11.71 36.62
C ILE A 230 13.34 -12.67 35.46
N LYS A 231 12.31 -13.38 35.00
CA LYS A 231 12.44 -14.37 33.91
C LYS A 231 12.56 -13.71 32.54
N ASP A 232 11.66 -12.79 32.23
CA ASP A 232 11.51 -12.23 30.89
C ASP A 232 12.49 -11.06 30.66
N TYR A 233 12.95 -10.39 31.72
CA TYR A 233 13.86 -9.22 31.65
C TYR A 233 15.03 -9.32 32.65
N PRO A 234 15.90 -10.35 32.55
CA PRO A 234 16.98 -10.56 33.52
C PRO A 234 17.99 -9.41 33.61
N GLN A 235 18.08 -8.54 32.59
CA GLN A 235 18.98 -7.38 32.53
C GLN A 235 18.29 -6.04 32.88
N SER A 236 17.01 -6.06 33.26
CA SER A 236 16.30 -4.84 33.67
C SER A 236 16.90 -4.26 34.96
N LEU A 237 16.89 -2.93 35.06
CA LEU A 237 17.25 -2.21 36.30
C LEU A 237 16.34 -2.58 37.48
N TRP A 238 15.14 -3.08 37.20
CA TRP A 238 14.16 -3.47 38.21
C TRP A 238 14.33 -4.90 38.71
N THR A 239 15.16 -5.71 38.07
CA THR A 239 15.25 -7.15 38.34
C THR A 239 15.82 -7.47 39.71
N GLU A 240 16.87 -6.77 40.15
CA GLU A 240 17.41 -6.99 41.50
C GLU A 240 16.41 -6.59 42.58
N LEU A 241 15.69 -5.48 42.39
CA LEU A 241 14.61 -5.08 43.29
C LEU A 241 13.47 -6.12 43.31
N ALA A 242 13.09 -6.64 42.15
CA ALA A 242 12.07 -7.67 42.03
C ALA A 242 12.47 -8.96 42.74
N LYS A 243 13.75 -9.36 42.69
CA LYS A 243 14.27 -10.49 43.48
C LYS A 243 14.11 -10.23 44.97
N THR A 244 14.54 -9.07 45.45
CA THR A 244 14.38 -8.70 46.87
C THR A 244 12.93 -8.75 47.32
N TRP A 245 12.01 -8.15 46.55
CA TRP A 245 10.58 -8.15 46.86
C TRP A 245 9.99 -9.58 46.83
N SER A 246 10.35 -10.38 45.81
CA SER A 246 9.93 -11.79 45.73
C SER A 246 10.39 -12.58 46.95
N SER A 247 11.64 -12.42 47.37
CA SER A 247 12.18 -13.08 48.58
C SER A 247 11.46 -12.62 49.85
N MET A 248 11.23 -11.32 50.00
CA MET A 248 10.52 -10.77 51.15
C MET A 248 9.07 -11.30 51.24
N LEU A 249 8.36 -11.38 50.11
CA LEU A 249 7.00 -11.91 50.06
C LEU A 249 6.95 -13.40 50.40
N GLN A 250 7.94 -14.18 49.95
CA GLN A 250 8.04 -15.61 50.30
C GLN A 250 8.29 -15.82 51.79
N GLU A 251 9.16 -15.00 52.40
CA GLU A 251 9.40 -15.09 53.83
C GLU A 251 8.18 -14.63 54.64
N ASN A 252 7.46 -13.59 54.19
CA ASN A 252 6.21 -13.16 54.82
C ASN A 252 5.17 -14.29 54.81
N GLU A 253 5.00 -14.97 53.67
CA GLU A 253 4.10 -16.11 53.54
C GLU A 253 4.50 -17.25 54.49
N ARG A 254 5.79 -17.57 54.58
CA ARG A 254 6.31 -18.58 55.51
C ARG A 254 6.03 -18.21 56.96
N LEU A 255 6.24 -16.95 57.34
CA LEU A 255 5.95 -16.47 58.68
C LEU A 255 4.46 -16.55 59.01
N ASN A 256 3.57 -16.18 58.07
CA ASN A 256 2.13 -16.31 58.26
C ASN A 256 1.71 -17.77 58.49
N GLN A 257 2.28 -18.71 57.75
CA GLN A 257 2.03 -20.15 57.95
C GLN A 257 2.50 -20.65 59.32
N ASN A 258 3.63 -20.12 59.83
CA ASN A 258 4.12 -20.47 61.17
C ASN A 258 3.22 -19.90 62.26
N VAL A 259 2.77 -18.64 62.12
CA VAL A 259 1.82 -18.01 63.05
C VAL A 259 0.52 -18.80 63.11
N GLU A 260 0.00 -19.24 61.96
CA GLU A 260 -1.22 -20.05 61.90
C GLU A 260 -1.04 -21.40 62.64
N LYS A 261 0.08 -22.10 62.41
CA LYS A 261 0.39 -23.35 63.13
C LYS A 261 0.55 -23.14 64.65
N LEU A 262 1.15 -22.03 65.06
CA LEU A 262 1.29 -21.67 66.46
C LEU A 262 -0.08 -21.41 67.09
N ASN A 263 -0.95 -20.66 66.42
CA ASN A 263 -2.31 -20.39 66.89
C ASN A 263 -3.11 -21.69 67.06
N GLN A 264 -3.03 -22.62 66.10
CA GLN A 264 -3.67 -23.93 66.21
C GLN A 264 -3.13 -24.75 67.38
N THR A 265 -1.83 -24.63 67.67
CA THR A 265 -1.19 -25.32 68.80
C THR A 265 -1.64 -24.73 70.13
N ILE A 266 -1.69 -23.40 70.23
CA ILE A 266 -2.19 -22.68 71.40
C ILE A 266 -3.65 -23.08 71.68
N GLU A 267 -4.48 -23.16 70.66
CA GLU A 267 -5.89 -23.52 70.82
C GLU A 267 -6.07 -24.96 71.31
N LYS A 268 -5.29 -25.91 70.76
CA LYS A 268 -5.25 -27.29 71.26
C LYS A 268 -4.79 -27.36 72.71
N SER A 269 -3.77 -26.57 73.09
CA SER A 269 -3.29 -26.52 74.48
C SER A 269 -4.39 -26.06 75.44
N LYS A 270 -5.11 -24.99 75.09
CA LYS A 270 -6.24 -24.50 75.88
C LYS A 270 -7.34 -25.55 76.05
N GLN A 271 -7.64 -26.30 74.98
CA GLN A 271 -8.63 -27.37 75.04
C GLN A 271 -8.21 -28.48 76.02
N VAL A 272 -6.93 -28.87 76.00
CA VAL A 272 -6.38 -29.83 76.95
C VAL A 272 -6.45 -29.31 78.39
N ASP A 273 -6.15 -28.03 78.62
CA ASP A 273 -6.25 -27.42 79.95
C ASP A 273 -7.69 -27.45 80.50
N ILE A 274 -8.68 -27.17 79.64
CA ILE A 274 -10.11 -27.27 79.98
C ILE A 274 -10.49 -28.71 80.32
N GLU A 275 -10.10 -29.70 79.50
CA GLU A 275 -10.37 -31.12 79.75
C GLU A 275 -9.75 -31.62 81.06
N ILE A 276 -8.55 -31.13 81.40
CA ILE A 276 -7.88 -31.45 82.67
C ILE A 276 -8.68 -30.87 83.84
N GLU A 277 -9.16 -29.62 83.76
CA GLU A 277 -10.01 -29.02 84.78
C GLU A 277 -11.34 -29.76 84.97
N GLU A 278 -12.00 -30.15 83.87
CA GLU A 278 -13.26 -30.90 83.91
C GLU A 278 -13.06 -32.26 84.59
N LYS A 279 -12.04 -33.03 84.18
CA LYS A 279 -11.71 -34.31 84.83
C LYS A 279 -11.36 -34.16 86.31
N ARG A 280 -10.72 -33.06 86.71
CA ARG A 280 -10.45 -32.76 88.13
C ARG A 280 -11.75 -32.49 88.90
N ARG A 281 -12.72 -31.78 88.30
CA ARG A 281 -14.03 -31.52 88.90
C ARG A 281 -14.89 -32.80 89.02
N GLU A 282 -14.80 -33.70 88.05
CA GLU A 282 -15.52 -34.99 88.09
C GLU A 282 -14.98 -35.93 89.18
N LYS A 283 -13.66 -36.00 89.37
CA LYS A 283 -13.03 -36.84 90.40
C LYS A 283 -13.17 -36.32 91.83
N GLY A 284 -13.53 -35.04 91.99
CA GLY A 284 -13.73 -34.39 93.29
C GLY A 284 -15.17 -34.41 93.81
N LYS A 285 -16.10 -35.03 93.07
CA LYS A 285 -17.49 -35.29 93.47
C LYS A 285 -17.66 -36.76 93.84
#